data_AF-A0A4R9IGM1-F1
#
_entry.id   AF-A0A4R9IGM1-F1
#
_cell.length_a   1.000
_cell.length_b   1.000
_cell.length_c   1.000
_cell.angle_alpha   90.00
_cell.angle_beta   90.00
_cell.angle_gamma   90.00
#
_symmetry.space_group_name_H-M   'P 1'
#
loop_
_entity.id
_entity.type
_entity.pdbx_description
1 polymer ?
#
loop_
_entity_poly.entity_id
_entity_poly.type
_entity_poly.pdbx_seq_one_letter_code
_entity_poly.pdbx_strand_id
1 'polypeptide(L)'
;MQHTITSNLNPNFQNSDNENHLKALMHLTQLNDPRYFRPYPSVSVEKETALLMILVGYSYRKTADQIQKNHTIITQWAKNDTEFKRLLVEVKQKRQAFLRSQILPSKVEGVNEPKSSQNELKLVEATH
;
A
#
# COMPACT_ATOMS: atom_id res chain seq x y z
N MET A 1 8.43 -42.66 -0.19
CA MET A 1 7.70 -41.90 -1.23
C MET A 1 7.84 -40.43 -0.88
N GLN A 2 8.62 -39.67 -1.66
CA GLN A 2 8.86 -38.24 -1.43
C GLN A 2 8.22 -37.47 -2.59
N HIS A 3 7.22 -36.63 -2.30
CA HIS A 3 6.63 -35.74 -3.29
C HIS A 3 7.33 -34.38 -3.20
N THR A 4 8.25 -34.12 -4.11
CA THR A 4 8.82 -32.79 -4.31
C THR A 4 7.88 -32.01 -5.23
N ILE A 5 7.14 -31.05 -4.67
CA ILE A 5 6.36 -30.07 -5.44
C ILE A 5 7.32 -28.94 -5.81
N THR A 6 7.87 -28.99 -7.02
CA THR A 6 8.53 -27.84 -7.65
C THR A 6 7.48 -26.87 -8.17
N SER A 7 7.20 -25.81 -7.40
CA SER A 7 6.45 -24.64 -7.86
C SER A 7 7.30 -23.83 -8.84
N ASN A 8 7.04 -24.05 -10.13
CA ASN A 8 7.61 -23.28 -11.23
C ASN A 8 6.88 -21.93 -11.31
N LEU A 9 7.36 -20.92 -10.58
CA LEU A 9 6.84 -19.56 -10.64
C LEU A 9 7.54 -18.80 -11.79
N ASN A 10 6.78 -18.63 -12.86
CA ASN A 10 7.11 -17.79 -14.01
C ASN A 10 7.33 -16.32 -13.58
N PRO A 11 8.51 -15.73 -13.76
CA PRO A 11 8.82 -14.38 -13.26
C PRO A 11 8.29 -13.22 -14.13
N ASN A 12 7.48 -13.48 -15.16
CA ASN A 12 7.24 -12.50 -16.22
C ASN A 12 5.97 -11.61 -16.11
N PHE A 13 5.37 -11.44 -14.93
CA PHE A 13 4.16 -10.63 -14.76
C PHE A 13 4.38 -9.19 -14.22
N GLN A 14 5.60 -8.66 -14.16
CA GLN A 14 5.84 -7.41 -13.41
C GLN A 14 5.98 -6.10 -14.20
N ASN A 15 5.76 -6.07 -15.52
CA ASN A 15 6.03 -4.85 -16.30
C ASN A 15 4.80 -4.07 -16.80
N SER A 16 3.64 -4.68 -17.07
CA SER A 16 2.45 -3.94 -17.55
C SER A 16 1.66 -3.26 -16.44
N ASP A 17 1.76 -3.77 -15.21
CA ASP A 17 0.90 -3.33 -14.12
C ASP A 17 1.35 -2.01 -13.48
N ASN A 18 2.62 -1.64 -13.64
CA ASN A 18 3.21 -0.45 -13.03
C ASN A 18 2.69 0.86 -13.64
N GLU A 19 2.42 0.90 -14.95
CA GLU A 19 1.86 2.09 -15.61
C GLU A 19 0.40 2.31 -15.21
N ASN A 20 -0.38 1.23 -15.14
CA ASN A 20 -1.74 1.29 -14.62
C ASN A 20 -1.76 1.68 -13.13
N HIS A 21 -0.73 1.27 -12.37
CA HIS A 21 -0.55 1.67 -10.98
C HIS A 21 -0.29 3.16 -10.81
N LEU A 22 0.58 3.73 -11.65
CA LEU A 22 0.91 5.14 -11.62
C LEU A 22 -0.35 5.96 -11.97
N LYS A 23 -1.11 5.52 -12.98
CA LYS A 23 -2.41 6.11 -13.33
C LYS A 23 -3.43 6.00 -12.20
N ALA A 24 -3.50 4.86 -11.50
CA ALA A 24 -4.40 4.66 -10.36
C ALA A 24 -4.03 5.55 -9.16
N LEU A 25 -2.74 5.71 -8.87
CA LEU A 25 -2.27 6.65 -7.85
C LEU A 25 -2.53 8.10 -8.23
N MET A 26 -2.32 8.47 -9.50
CA MET A 26 -2.71 9.79 -10.02
C MET A 26 -4.22 10.03 -9.91
N HIS A 27 -5.04 8.99 -10.06
CA HIS A 27 -6.49 9.05 -9.90
C HIS A 27 -6.90 9.22 -8.42
N LEU A 28 -6.25 8.50 -7.50
CA LEU A 28 -6.46 8.64 -6.05
C LEU A 28 -6.05 10.01 -5.49
N THR A 29 -5.14 10.71 -6.18
CA THR A 29 -4.69 12.05 -5.79
C THR A 29 -5.46 13.20 -6.46
N GLN A 30 -6.58 12.94 -7.14
CA GLN A 30 -7.38 13.97 -7.82
C GLN A 30 -8.13 14.92 -6.87
N LEU A 31 -7.40 15.83 -6.22
CA LEU A 31 -7.97 17.06 -5.67
C LEU A 31 -7.05 18.25 -6.03
N ASN A 32 -7.54 19.06 -6.98
CA ASN A 32 -7.06 20.37 -7.45
C ASN A 32 -6.00 20.37 -8.60
N ASP A 33 -6.42 20.93 -9.75
CA ASP A 33 -5.74 21.17 -11.04
C ASP A 33 -4.63 20.16 -11.46
N PRO A 34 -4.90 19.27 -12.44
CA PRO A 34 -3.95 18.24 -12.89
C PRO A 34 -2.66 18.81 -13.51
N ARG A 35 -2.58 20.13 -13.77
CA ARG A 35 -1.38 20.78 -14.32
C ARG A 35 -0.30 21.09 -13.28
N TYR A 36 -0.62 21.05 -11.98
CA TYR A 36 0.31 21.45 -10.91
C TYR A 36 0.24 20.58 -9.64
N PHE A 37 -0.40 19.42 -9.69
CA PHE A 37 -0.48 18.56 -8.51
C PHE A 37 0.87 17.92 -8.20
N ARG A 38 1.54 18.46 -7.19
CA ARG A 38 2.74 17.90 -6.57
C ARG A 38 2.36 17.27 -5.23
N PRO A 39 2.31 15.93 -5.10
CA PRO A 39 1.92 15.28 -3.85
C PRO A 39 2.88 15.55 -2.70
N TYR A 40 4.13 15.94 -3.01
CA TYR A 40 5.17 16.21 -2.03
C TYR A 40 5.88 17.54 -2.35
N PRO A 41 5.17 18.67 -2.32
CA PRO A 41 5.70 19.96 -2.78
C PRO A 41 6.82 20.49 -1.87
N SER A 42 6.94 19.95 -0.64
CA SER A 42 7.99 20.30 0.33
C SER A 42 9.39 19.80 -0.06
N VAL A 43 9.52 18.92 -1.05
CA VAL A 43 10.80 18.44 -1.57
C VAL A 43 11.02 18.89 -3.01
N SER A 44 12.25 18.74 -3.53
CA SER A 44 12.55 18.98 -4.94
C SER A 44 11.79 18.01 -5.85
N VAL A 45 11.61 18.38 -7.12
CA VAL A 45 10.94 17.53 -8.13
C VAL A 45 11.63 16.17 -8.23
N GLU A 46 12.96 16.12 -8.26
CA GLU A 46 13.71 14.84 -8.30
C GLU A 46 13.39 13.92 -7.12
N LYS A 47 13.29 14.48 -5.90
CA LYS A 47 12.96 13.74 -4.69
C LYS A 47 11.51 13.28 -4.69
N GLU A 48 10.60 14.11 -5.17
CA GLU A 48 9.19 13.75 -5.33
C GLU A 48 9.02 12.61 -6.33
N THR A 49 9.68 12.69 -7.50
CA THR A 49 9.69 11.60 -8.48
C THR A 49 10.20 10.31 -7.83
N ALA A 50 11.29 10.37 -7.07
CA ALA A 50 11.82 9.21 -6.37
C ALA A 50 10.82 8.60 -5.37
N LEU A 51 10.13 9.45 -4.58
CA LEU A 51 9.09 9.01 -3.64
C LEU A 51 7.94 8.31 -4.37
N LEU A 52 7.47 8.86 -5.48
CA LEU A 52 6.39 8.27 -6.28
C LEU A 52 6.80 6.92 -6.89
N MET A 53 8.01 6.80 -7.41
CA MET A 53 8.53 5.53 -7.94
C MET A 53 8.63 4.44 -6.86
N ILE A 54 9.05 4.82 -5.65
CA ILE A 54 9.12 3.88 -4.52
C ILE A 54 7.71 3.47 -4.08
N LEU A 55 6.74 4.39 -4.13
CA LEU A 55 5.34 4.12 -3.81
C LEU A 55 4.74 3.05 -4.75
N VAL A 56 4.93 3.19 -6.07
CA VAL A 56 4.49 2.18 -7.06
C VAL A 56 5.30 0.89 -7.01
N GLY A 57 6.44 0.91 -6.34
CA GLY A 57 7.10 -0.30 -5.88
C GLY A 57 8.53 -0.53 -6.37
N TYR A 58 9.14 0.46 -7.01
CA TYR A 58 10.50 0.38 -7.51
C TYR A 58 11.49 0.24 -6.33
N SER A 59 12.57 -0.49 -6.58
CA SER A 59 13.70 -0.55 -5.65
C SER A 59 14.51 0.74 -5.72
N TYR A 60 15.25 1.06 -4.65
CA TYR A 60 16.08 2.27 -4.61
C TYR A 60 17.06 2.34 -5.78
N ARG A 61 17.61 1.19 -6.19
CA ARG A 61 18.51 1.10 -7.33
C ARG A 61 17.80 1.46 -8.65
N LYS A 62 16.62 0.88 -8.91
CA LYS A 62 15.84 1.21 -10.11
C LYS A 62 15.36 2.66 -10.09
N THR A 63 14.94 3.16 -8.95
CA THR A 63 14.55 4.57 -8.79
C THR A 63 15.72 5.50 -9.10
N ALA A 64 16.89 5.26 -8.51
CA ALA A 64 18.10 6.06 -8.73
C ALA A 64 18.53 6.09 -10.20
N ASP A 65 18.47 4.93 -10.87
CA ASP A 65 18.75 4.79 -12.30
C ASP A 65 17.79 5.64 -13.16
N GLN A 66 16.49 5.59 -12.85
CA GLN A 66 15.46 6.33 -13.59
C GLN A 66 15.56 7.85 -13.42
N ILE A 67 16.04 8.33 -12.27
CA ILE A 67 16.34 9.75 -12.06
C ILE A 67 17.78 10.12 -12.47
N GLN A 68 18.51 9.21 -13.12
CA GLN A 68 19.89 9.40 -13.61
C GLN A 68 20.87 9.83 -12.51
N LYS A 69 20.77 9.21 -11.33
CA LYS A 69 21.64 9.46 -10.18
C LYS A 69 22.36 8.19 -9.73
N ASN A 70 23.36 8.37 -8.87
CA ASN A 70 24.05 7.25 -8.24
C ASN A 70 23.09 6.42 -7.37
N HIS A 71 23.24 5.10 -7.37
CA HIS A 71 22.42 4.16 -6.57
C HIS A 71 22.36 4.48 -5.07
N THR A 72 23.31 5.23 -4.51
CA THR A 72 23.33 5.65 -3.11
C THR A 72 22.49 6.90 -2.82
N ILE A 73 21.99 7.61 -3.84
CA ILE A 73 21.40 8.95 -3.70
C ILE A 73 20.21 8.97 -2.75
N ILE A 74 19.34 7.96 -2.83
CA ILE A 74 18.13 7.86 -2.01
C ILE A 74 18.51 7.73 -0.53
N THR A 75 19.54 6.92 -0.25
CA THR A 75 20.08 6.74 1.10
C THR A 75 20.74 8.02 1.62
N GLN A 76 21.47 8.74 0.76
CA GLN A 76 22.09 10.01 1.12
C GLN A 76 21.04 11.08 1.45
N TRP A 77 19.99 11.20 0.64
CA TRP A 77 18.87 12.11 0.93
C TRP A 77 18.17 11.73 2.24
N ALA A 78 17.91 10.45 2.49
CA ALA A 78 17.29 10.02 3.74
C ALA A 78 18.14 10.29 4.99
N LYS A 79 19.46 10.46 4.84
CA LYS A 79 20.37 10.84 5.93
C LYS A 79 20.42 12.35 6.14
N ASN A 80 20.44 13.12 5.05
CA ASN A 80 20.75 14.54 5.08
C ASN A 80 19.52 15.46 5.02
N ASP A 81 18.36 14.94 4.64
CA ASP A 81 17.12 15.68 4.51
C ASP A 81 16.03 15.02 5.37
N THR A 82 15.72 15.67 6.48
CA THR A 82 14.72 15.22 7.46
C THR A 82 13.33 15.11 6.86
N GLU A 83 12.95 16.04 5.97
CA GLU A 83 11.63 16.04 5.36
C GLU A 83 11.51 14.90 4.33
N PHE A 84 12.53 14.71 3.51
CA PHE A 84 12.59 13.55 2.61
C PHE A 84 12.55 12.23 3.38
N LYS A 85 13.28 12.12 4.50
CA LYS A 85 13.26 10.94 5.36
C LYS A 85 11.86 10.65 5.90
N ARG A 86 11.16 11.68 6.39
CA ARG A 86 9.79 11.59 6.91
C ARG A 86 8.84 11.07 5.82
N LEU A 87 8.87 11.69 4.65
CA LEU A 87 8.04 11.31 3.50
C LEU A 87 8.35 9.90 3.00
N LEU A 88 9.61 9.50 2.99
CA LEU A 88 10.03 8.16 2.58
C LEU A 88 9.48 7.07 3.52
N VAL A 89 9.37 7.35 4.82
CA VAL A 89 8.72 6.46 5.78
C VAL A 89 7.22 6.35 5.47
N GLU A 90 6.55 7.48 5.26
CA GLU A 90 5.13 7.53 4.93
C GLU A 90 4.80 6.75 3.63
N VAL A 91 5.60 6.95 2.58
CA VAL A 91 5.47 6.21 1.32
C VAL A 91 5.59 4.71 1.51
N LYS A 92 6.55 4.25 2.33
CA LYS A 92 6.72 2.82 2.63
C LYS A 92 5.53 2.25 3.38
N GLN A 93 4.99 2.99 4.33
CA GLN A 93 3.79 2.59 5.08
C GLN A 93 2.57 2.51 4.17
N LYS A 94 2.35 3.52 3.33
CA LYS A 94 1.27 3.53 2.32
C LYS A 94 1.36 2.34 1.39
N ARG A 95 2.55 2.06 0.85
CA ARG A 95 2.79 0.87 0.02
C ARG A 95 2.49 -0.42 0.78
N GLN A 96 2.96 -0.55 2.02
CA GLN A 96 2.72 -1.75 2.81
C GLN A 96 1.23 -1.95 3.11
N ALA A 97 0.50 -0.88 3.44
CA ALA A 97 -0.95 -0.91 3.64
C ALA A 97 -1.67 -1.36 2.36
N PHE A 98 -1.27 -0.83 1.21
CA PHE A 98 -1.81 -1.20 -0.09
C PHE A 98 -1.52 -2.66 -0.48
N LEU A 99 -0.33 -3.18 -0.17
CA LEU A 99 -0.03 -4.60 -0.37
C LEU A 99 -0.87 -5.49 0.55
N ARG A 100 -1.07 -5.08 1.81
CA ARG A 100 -1.94 -5.81 2.75
C ARG A 100 -3.39 -5.86 2.30
N SER A 101 -3.93 -4.78 1.74
CA SER A 101 -5.31 -4.76 1.22
C SER A 101 -5.50 -5.68 0.01
N GLN A 102 -4.45 -5.96 -0.76
CA GLN A 102 -4.50 -6.93 -1.86
C GLN A 102 -4.39 -8.39 -1.40
N ILE A 103 -3.80 -8.64 -0.23
CA ILE A 103 -3.52 -10.00 0.28
C ILE A 103 -4.68 -10.56 1.12
N LEU A 104 -5.58 -9.72 1.63
CA LEU A 104 -6.77 -10.20 2.35
C LEU A 104 -7.84 -10.66 1.34
N PRO A 105 -8.07 -11.98 1.15
CA PRO A 105 -9.31 -12.41 0.51
C PRO A 105 -10.46 -11.88 1.36
N SER A 106 -11.45 -11.23 0.73
CA SER A 106 -12.75 -10.99 1.35
C SER A 106 -13.33 -12.34 1.77
N LYS A 107 -13.10 -12.75 3.00
CA LYS A 107 -13.82 -13.83 3.63
C LYS A 107 -15.04 -13.21 4.30
N VAL A 108 -15.96 -12.72 3.48
CA VAL A 108 -17.28 -12.26 3.94
C VAL A 108 -18.34 -12.81 3.00
N GLU A 109 -18.52 -14.13 3.03
CA GLU A 109 -19.80 -14.73 2.68
C GLU A 109 -19.98 -15.98 3.55
N GLY A 110 -20.75 -15.75 4.60
CA GLY A 110 -21.16 -16.72 5.61
C GLY A 110 -22.34 -16.11 6.35
N VAL A 111 -23.39 -15.83 5.57
CA VAL A 111 -24.73 -15.44 6.03
C VAL A 111 -25.14 -16.35 7.18
N ASN A 112 -25.32 -15.77 8.37
CA ASN A 112 -26.13 -16.33 9.46
C ASN A 112 -26.60 -15.19 10.38
N GLU A 113 -27.54 -14.39 9.88
CA GLU A 113 -28.67 -13.97 10.71
C GLU A 113 -29.91 -14.67 10.14
N PRO A 114 -30.99 -14.93 10.90
CA PRO A 114 -31.22 -14.67 12.33
C PRO A 114 -31.77 -15.90 13.09
N LYS A 115 -31.55 -15.99 14.40
CA LYS A 115 -32.52 -16.66 15.30
C LYS A 115 -32.71 -15.87 16.58
N SER A 116 -33.81 -15.13 16.59
CA SER A 116 -34.59 -14.81 17.77
C SER A 116 -34.66 -16.01 18.72
N SER A 117 -34.39 -15.80 20.01
CA SER A 117 -34.93 -16.59 21.11
C SER A 117 -35.04 -15.70 22.33
N GLN A 118 -36.29 -15.36 22.61
CA GLN A 118 -36.79 -14.82 23.86
C GLN A 118 -36.45 -15.76 25.04
N ASN A 119 -36.58 -15.19 26.26
CA ASN A 119 -36.68 -15.84 27.58
C ASN A 119 -35.33 -15.98 28.31
N GLU A 120 -35.15 -15.55 29.57
CA GLU A 120 -36.10 -15.37 30.68
C GLU A 120 -35.71 -14.19 31.60
N LEU A 121 -36.67 -13.29 31.84
CA LEU A 121 -36.75 -12.47 33.04
C LEU A 121 -37.31 -13.34 34.17
N LYS A 122 -36.51 -13.69 35.18
CA LYS A 122 -37.05 -14.21 36.44
C LYS A 122 -37.32 -13.06 37.40
N LEU A 123 -38.56 -12.56 37.34
CA LEU A 123 -39.21 -11.86 38.43
C LEU A 123 -40.55 -12.54 38.68
N VAL A 124 -40.66 -13.29 39.79
CA VAL A 124 -41.96 -13.45 40.45
C VAL A 124 -41.72 -13.58 41.95
N GLU A 125 -42.21 -12.57 42.67
CA GLU A 125 -42.52 -12.61 44.09
C GLU A 125 -43.76 -13.49 44.35
N ALA A 126 -43.87 -13.90 45.63
CA ALA A 126 -45.10 -13.99 46.43
C ALA A 126 -45.57 -15.39 46.88
N THR A 127 -45.44 -15.58 48.21
CA THR A 127 -46.42 -16.13 49.17
C THR A 127 -47.02 -17.53 48.97
N HIS A 128 -46.75 -18.41 49.95
CA HIS A 128 -47.81 -18.92 50.84
C HIS A 128 -47.28 -19.32 52.22
#